data_AF-A0A967I0H0-F1
#
_entry.id   AF-A0A967I0H0-F1
#
_cell.length_a   1.000
_cell.length_b   1.000
_cell.length_c   1.000
_cell.angle_alpha   90.00
_cell.angle_beta   90.00
_cell.angle_gamma   90.00
#
_symmetry.space_group_name_H-M   'P 1'
#
loop_
_entity.id
_entity.type
_entity.pdbx_description
1 polymer ?
#
loop_
_entity_poly.entity_id
_entity_poly.type
_entity_poly.pdbx_seq_one_letter_code
_entity_poly.pdbx_strand_id
1 'polypeptide(L)'
;RRQDLKATDIGIIRLEQFYPFPKQQLEKVIAQYNQVNEWCWVQEEPENMGGWNFVRSRIASLVHKHIKYIGREAAASPATGFHNIYKRQQAAIL
;
A
#
# COMPACT_ATOMS: atom_id res chain seq x y z
N ARG A 1 4.38 -15.74 3.62
CA ARG A 1 4.05 -15.09 4.91
C ARG A 1 2.58 -15.15 5.27
N ARG A 2 1.62 -14.58 4.52
CA ARG A 2 0.18 -14.64 4.89
C ARG A 2 -0.34 -16.06 5.12
N GLN A 3 -0.02 -16.98 4.21
CA GLN A 3 -0.39 -18.41 4.34
C GLN A 3 0.31 -19.04 5.56
N ASP A 4 1.60 -18.76 5.75
CA ASP A 4 2.38 -19.26 6.89
C ASP A 4 1.88 -18.73 8.24
N LEU A 5 1.42 -17.48 8.28
CA LEU A 5 0.84 -16.80 9.45
C LEU A 5 -0.64 -17.13 9.67
N LYS A 6 -1.27 -17.90 8.76
CA LYS A 6 -2.71 -18.24 8.78
C LYS A 6 -3.62 -17.01 8.95
N ALA A 7 -3.19 -15.85 8.46
CA ALA A 7 -3.97 -14.61 8.56
C ALA A 7 -5.14 -14.65 7.55
N THR A 8 -6.34 -14.91 8.08
CA THR A 8 -7.60 -15.00 7.31
C THR A 8 -8.35 -13.67 7.24
N ASP A 9 -7.97 -12.70 8.06
CA ASP A 9 -8.60 -11.39 8.23
C ASP A 9 -8.01 -10.29 7.34
N ILE A 10 -6.91 -10.57 6.63
CA ILE A 10 -6.22 -9.60 5.76
C ILE A 10 -6.52 -9.88 4.29
N GLY A 11 -7.15 -8.92 3.60
CA GLY A 11 -7.25 -8.88 2.14
C GLY A 11 -6.03 -8.19 1.52
N ILE A 12 -5.54 -8.71 0.39
CA ILE A 12 -4.46 -8.05 -0.38
C ILE A 12 -5.00 -7.75 -1.78
N ILE A 13 -5.00 -6.47 -2.15
CA ILE A 13 -5.39 -5.99 -3.46
C ILE A 13 -4.16 -5.40 -4.13
N ARG A 14 -3.88 -5.79 -5.37
CA ARG A 14 -2.80 -5.22 -6.17
C ARG A 14 -3.36 -4.19 -7.15
N LEU A 15 -2.73 -3.04 -7.22
CA LEU A 15 -3.01 -2.01 -8.22
C LEU A 15 -1.97 -2.11 -9.34
N GLU A 16 -2.28 -2.89 -10.37
CA GLU A 16 -1.36 -3.15 -11.47
C GLU A 16 -1.23 -1.96 -12.44
N GLN A 17 -2.23 -1.08 -12.47
CA GLN A 17 -2.26 0.08 -13.34
C GLN A 17 -2.54 1.34 -12.53
N PHE A 18 -1.58 2.27 -12.52
CA PHE A 18 -1.75 3.58 -11.90
C PHE A 18 -2.42 4.58 -12.86
N TYR A 19 -2.02 4.58 -14.12
CA TYR A 19 -2.52 5.53 -15.11
C TYR A 19 -2.85 4.85 -16.45
N PRO A 20 -4.01 5.14 -17.08
CA PRO A 20 -5.12 5.90 -16.50
C PRO A 20 -5.70 5.22 -15.26
N PHE A 21 -6.17 5.99 -14.28
CA PHE A 21 -6.58 5.45 -12.98
C PHE A 21 -7.79 4.51 -13.12
N PRO A 22 -7.69 3.22 -12.72
CA PRO A 22 -8.71 2.20 -12.98
C PRO A 22 -9.85 2.26 -11.95
N LYS A 23 -10.55 3.39 -11.90
CA LYS A 23 -11.57 3.68 -10.88
C LYS A 23 -12.66 2.59 -10.82
N GLN A 24 -13.26 2.26 -11.95
CA GLN A 24 -14.39 1.32 -12.01
C GLN A 24 -14.00 -0.10 -11.60
N GLN A 25 -12.81 -0.57 -12.01
CA GLN A 25 -12.31 -1.88 -11.63
C GLN A 25 -12.04 -1.93 -10.12
N LEU A 26 -11.43 -0.87 -9.58
CA LEU A 26 -11.11 -0.79 -8.16
C LEU A 26 -12.37 -0.72 -7.29
N GLU A 27 -13.40 0.04 -7.70
CA GLU A 27 -14.71 0.06 -7.03
C GLU A 27 -15.33 -1.34 -6.93
N LYS A 28 -15.31 -2.12 -8.02
CA LYS A 28 -15.84 -3.50 -8.03
C LYS A 28 -15.08 -4.42 -7.07
N VAL A 29 -13.77 -4.25 -6.95
CA VAL A 29 -12.97 -5.05 -6.02
C VAL A 29 -13.25 -4.63 -4.58
N ILE A 30 -13.22 -3.32 -4.30
CA ILE A 30 -13.49 -2.76 -2.96
C ILE A 30 -14.87 -3.18 -2.45
N ALA A 31 -15.88 -3.23 -3.32
CA ALA A 31 -17.24 -3.64 -2.95
C ALA A 31 -17.33 -5.07 -2.38
N GLN A 32 -16.35 -5.93 -2.67
CA GLN A 32 -16.26 -7.29 -2.11
C GLN A 32 -15.79 -7.29 -0.64
N TYR A 33 -15.27 -6.16 -0.14
CA TYR A 33 -14.67 -6.00 1.18
C TYR A 33 -15.49 -5.05 2.06
N ASN A 34 -16.72 -5.43 2.35
CA ASN A 34 -17.74 -4.60 3.04
C ASN A 34 -17.55 -4.50 4.57
N GLN A 35 -16.79 -5.40 5.20
CA GLN A 35 -16.57 -5.42 6.65
C GLN A 35 -15.16 -4.92 7.07
N VAL A 36 -14.46 -4.19 6.19
CA VAL A 36 -13.10 -3.73 6.47
C VAL A 36 -13.07 -2.54 7.41
N ASN A 37 -12.33 -2.70 8.51
CA ASN A 37 -12.12 -1.65 9.52
C ASN A 37 -10.97 -0.70 9.14
N GLU A 38 -9.85 -1.22 8.65
CA GLU A 38 -8.64 -0.46 8.31
C GLU A 38 -8.23 -0.72 6.85
N TRP A 39 -7.92 0.35 6.12
CA TRP A 39 -7.35 0.29 4.77
C TRP A 39 -5.91 0.77 4.82
N CYS A 40 -5.00 -0.02 4.24
CA CYS A 40 -3.57 0.28 4.21
C CYS A 40 -3.06 0.33 2.77
N TRP A 41 -2.22 1.32 2.48
CA TRP A 41 -1.38 1.34 1.28
C TRP A 41 0.02 0.88 1.67
N VAL A 42 0.48 -0.20 1.03
CA VAL A 42 1.79 -0.80 1.30
C VAL A 42 2.69 -0.59 0.10
N GLN A 43 3.89 -0.03 0.29
CA GLN A 43 4.89 0.12 -0.76
C GLN A 43 6.32 0.04 -0.22
N GLU A 44 7.28 -0.33 -1.07
CA GLU A 44 8.70 -0.40 -0.69
C GLU A 44 9.43 0.94 -0.84
N GLU A 45 8.92 1.81 -1.73
CA GLU A 45 9.46 3.13 -1.97
C GLU A 45 9.21 4.08 -0.79
N PRO A 46 10.08 5.09 -0.58
CA PRO A 46 9.84 6.18 0.38
C PRO A 46 8.48 6.85 0.21
N GLU A 47 7.91 7.39 1.29
CA GLU A 47 6.58 8.02 1.30
C GLU A 47 6.42 9.14 0.26
N ASN A 48 7.48 9.93 0.05
CA ASN A 48 7.51 10.99 -0.95
C ASN A 48 7.71 10.47 -2.39
N MET A 49 7.85 9.16 -2.57
CA MET A 49 8.08 8.47 -3.84
C MET A 49 7.02 7.38 -4.08
N GLY A 50 7.13 6.70 -5.23
CA GLY A 50 6.23 5.61 -5.59
C GLY A 50 4.79 6.07 -5.81
N GLY A 51 3.84 5.21 -5.46
CA GLY A 51 2.42 5.39 -5.77
C GLY A 51 1.65 6.25 -4.76
N TRP A 52 2.15 6.40 -3.54
CA TRP A 52 1.37 6.94 -2.40
C TRP A 52 0.70 8.27 -2.69
N ASN A 53 1.46 9.29 -3.11
CA ASN A 53 0.94 10.63 -3.38
C ASN A 53 -0.08 10.65 -4.54
N PHE A 54 0.02 9.71 -5.48
CA PHE A 54 -0.93 9.61 -6.59
C PHE A 54 -2.25 8.95 -6.15
N VAL A 55 -2.18 7.87 -5.35
CA VAL A 55 -3.35 7.05 -5.00
C VAL A 55 -4.08 7.49 -3.75
N ARG A 56 -3.40 8.11 -2.78
CA ARG A 56 -3.93 8.42 -1.43
C ARG A 56 -5.33 9.02 -1.49
N SER A 57 -5.47 10.18 -2.15
CA SER A 57 -6.76 10.87 -2.23
C SER A 57 -7.77 10.15 -3.10
N ARG A 58 -7.33 9.40 -4.13
CA ARG A 58 -8.22 8.67 -5.04
C ARG A 58 -8.87 7.49 -4.34
N ILE A 59 -8.07 6.69 -3.64
CA ILE A 59 -8.56 5.52 -2.91
C ILE A 59 -9.38 5.98 -1.69
N ALA A 60 -8.93 7.00 -0.95
CA ALA A 60 -9.69 7.54 0.18
C ALA A 60 -11.11 7.97 -0.22
N SER A 61 -11.27 8.58 -1.41
CA SER A 61 -12.58 8.94 -1.97
C SER A 61 -13.44 7.74 -2.36
N LEU A 62 -12.84 6.59 -2.70
CA LEU A 62 -13.57 5.37 -3.04
C LEU A 62 -14.04 4.59 -1.82
N VAL A 63 -13.20 4.52 -0.78
CA VAL A 63 -13.52 3.75 0.45
C VAL A 63 -14.20 4.61 1.52
N HIS A 64 -14.28 5.93 1.32
CA HIS A 64 -14.79 6.92 2.28
C HIS A 64 -14.14 6.84 3.67
N LYS A 65 -12.85 6.49 3.70
CA LYS A 65 -12.04 6.28 4.92
C LYS A 65 -10.61 6.76 4.70
N HIS A 66 -9.92 7.06 5.80
CA HIS A 66 -8.49 7.34 5.75
C HIS A 66 -7.71 6.08 5.38
N ILE A 67 -6.69 6.22 4.53
CA ILE A 67 -5.76 5.14 4.17
C ILE A 67 -4.50 5.29 5.00
N LYS A 68 -4.14 4.25 5.74
CA LYS A 68 -2.88 4.21 6.48
C LYS A 68 -1.72 3.91 5.53
N TYR A 69 -0.62 4.63 5.67
CA TYR A 69 0.60 4.37 4.91
C TYR A 69 1.48 3.36 5.63
N ILE A 70 1.96 2.35 4.91
CA ILE A 70 2.96 1.39 5.38
C ILE A 70 4.05 1.32 4.32
N GLY A 71 5.22 1.90 4.62
CA GLY A 71 6.33 1.94 3.69
C GLY A 71 7.52 2.64 4.31
N ARG A 72 8.53 2.98 3.50
CA ARG A 72 9.71 3.69 4.00
C ARG A 72 9.37 5.15 4.28
N GLU A 73 9.97 5.72 5.33
CA GLU A 73 9.89 7.15 5.57
C GLU A 73 10.42 7.94 4.36
N ALA A 74 9.93 9.16 4.20
CA ALA A 74 10.36 10.05 3.13
C ALA A 74 11.90 10.22 3.12
N ALA A 75 12.49 10.14 1.94
CA ALA A 75 13.94 10.23 1.77
C ALA A 75 14.29 11.00 0.49
N ALA A 76 15.48 11.61 0.47
CA ALA A 76 16.01 12.28 -0.73
C ALA A 76 16.49 11.28 -1.80
N SER A 77 16.93 10.08 -1.37
CA SER A 77 17.39 9.01 -2.25
C SER A 77 16.32 7.91 -2.36
N PRO A 78 16.14 7.26 -3.52
CA PRO A 78 15.21 6.14 -3.69
C PRO A 78 15.48 4.95 -2.75
N ALA A 79 16.74 4.73 -2.41
CA ALA A 79 17.15 3.71 -1.47
C ALA A 79 18.42 4.14 -0.71
N THR A 80 18.64 3.51 0.44
CA THR A 80 19.92 3.57 1.14
C THR A 80 20.99 2.79 0.37
N GLY A 81 22.20 3.33 0.28
CA GLY A 81 23.35 2.64 -0.32
C GLY A 81 23.93 1.52 0.56
N PHE A 82 23.47 1.38 1.80
CA PHE A 82 23.95 0.36 2.72
C PHE A 82 22.99 -0.83 2.79
N HIS A 83 23.44 -1.99 2.32
CA HIS A 83 22.65 -3.22 2.27
C HIS A 83 22.01 -3.61 3.60
N ASN A 84 22.72 -3.44 4.71
CA ASN A 84 22.20 -3.76 6.05
C ASN A 84 21.04 -2.86 6.46
N ILE A 85 21.07 -1.58 6.08
CA ILE A 85 19.99 -0.64 6.36
C ILE A 85 18.79 -0.97 5.47
N TYR A 86 19.03 -1.27 4.19
CA TYR A 86 17.98 -1.70 3.26
C TYR A 86 17.23 -2.93 3.80
N LYS A 87 17.96 -3.96 4.25
CA LYS A 87 17.36 -5.16 4.84
C LYS A 87 16.51 -4.86 6.07
N ARG A 88 16.95 -3.95 6.95
CA ARG A 88 16.18 -3.54 8.14
C ARG A 88 14.91 -2.81 7.74
N GLN A 89 14.99 -1.88 6.79
CA GLN A 89 13.82 -1.16 6.28
C GLN A 89 12.81 -2.12 5.63
N GLN A 90 13.27 -3.09 4.84
CA GLN A 90 12.41 -4.09 4.23
C GLN A 90 11.72 -4.97 5.28
N ALA A 91 12.45 -5.39 6.31
CA ALA A 91 11.90 -6.19 7.40
C ALA A 91 10.88 -5.41 8.26
N ALA A 92 10.95 -4.08 8.31
CA ALA A 92 9.99 -3.26 9.04
C ALA A 92 8.65 -3.09 8.31
N ILE A 93 8.62 -3.30 6.98
CA ILE A 93 7.40 -3.23 6.16
C ILE A 93 6.65 -4.57 6.15
N LEU A 94 7.38 -5.69 6.25
CA LEU A 94 6.88 -7.06 6.08
C LEU A 94 6.56 -7.79 7.39
#